data_AF-A0A5J6FEG6-F1
#
_entry.id   AF-A0A5J6FEG6-F1
#
_cell.length_a   1.000
_cell.length_b   1.000
_cell.length_c   1.000
_cell.angle_alpha   90.00
_cell.angle_beta   90.00
_cell.angle_gamma   90.00
#
_symmetry.space_group_name_H-M   'P 1'
#
loop_
_entity.id
_entity.type
_entity.pdbx_description
1 polymer ?
#
loop_
_entity_poly.entity_id
_entity_poly.type
_entity_poly.pdbx_seq_one_letter_code
_entity_poly.pdbx_strand_id
1 'polypeptide(L)'
;MGGTSGDGPFGPTGDPGGRSRPHKALTALLCVVAVAGIGLSGWAVVTRVLDFRARSESRERIEEGCGGLVDPDLVLALHGGTDRVELSDRHSIHIDRRSSECAVHRTDRPGTPSHFSLVLTLSPEDPGADDRLVKTGHEPFERFSAGAGSDVTAVARYALPHPLGDGSLGEYDAETLTARAHCAPGGPFSTVEAEVRAWNDDPLTAQDRRQLAGLARQAADRAAGRSGCTAGLPPVPTAFPVPGTALGPAAEAGGTCAWYGKFTAAEGRGPLPDRALAAPAGKASDHDACLLALSPEGTAGIWPAYERTTPNPRDLHKALTLSPLWIQTDTLVGDETRGLRAGRAPVRAGTAGGEELTWWASSVCGGRPAVHLMQVSHEPYDDILRDRLEPLFRAYVDEATARRGCTGVAFPRTADFAGR
;
A
#
# COMPACT_ATOMS: atom_id res chain seq x y z
N MET A 1 75.99 77.14 46.08
CA MET A 1 77.47 77.20 46.20
C MET A 1 77.97 75.77 46.38
N GLY A 2 78.81 75.27 45.46
CA GLY A 2 79.46 73.95 45.52
C GLY A 2 78.51 72.77 45.28
N GLY A 3 78.81 71.74 44.48
CA GLY A 3 80.07 71.34 43.86
C GLY A 3 79.79 70.40 42.68
N THR A 4 80.84 70.21 41.92
CA THR A 4 80.97 69.83 40.51
C THR A 4 81.19 68.33 40.26
N SER A 5 80.87 67.96 39.02
CA SER A 5 81.65 67.09 38.10
C SER A 5 81.50 65.56 38.11
N GLY A 6 81.29 65.07 36.89
CA GLY A 6 81.54 63.70 36.46
C GLY A 6 81.15 63.47 34.99
N ASP A 7 81.93 64.01 34.05
CA ASP A 7 81.93 63.64 32.62
C ASP A 7 82.39 62.18 32.45
N GLY A 8 81.78 61.37 31.57
CA GLY A 8 82.13 61.29 30.16
C GLY A 8 81.80 59.89 29.56
N PRO A 9 82.21 59.57 28.32
CA PRO A 9 81.33 59.47 27.15
C PRO A 9 81.42 58.10 26.41
N PHE A 10 80.55 57.81 25.43
CA PHE A 10 80.85 57.11 24.16
C PHE A 10 79.57 57.00 23.28
N GLY A 11 79.70 57.31 21.98
CA GLY A 11 78.61 57.36 20.99
C GLY A 11 78.30 56.01 20.31
N PRO A 12 78.04 55.99 18.98
CA PRO A 12 76.71 56.05 18.37
C PRO A 12 76.36 54.80 17.52
N THR A 13 75.24 54.89 16.77
CA THR A 13 74.85 54.15 15.55
C THR A 13 73.73 53.11 15.65
N GLY A 14 72.81 53.20 14.68
CA GLY A 14 72.11 52.04 14.11
C GLY A 14 70.59 52.04 14.24
N ASP A 15 69.89 52.66 13.29
CA ASP A 15 68.60 52.11 12.81
C ASP A 15 68.94 50.99 11.80
N PRO A 16 68.31 49.81 11.88
CA PRO A 16 67.24 49.57 10.92
C PRO A 16 66.08 48.71 11.47
N GLY A 17 64.85 49.19 11.26
CA GLY A 17 63.88 48.50 10.41
C GLY A 17 63.45 47.06 10.76
N GLY A 18 62.15 46.93 11.03
CA GLY A 18 61.36 45.97 10.24
C GLY A 18 61.16 44.56 10.78
N ARG A 19 60.65 44.38 12.01
CA ARG A 19 60.05 43.10 12.46
C ARG A 19 58.84 43.31 13.37
N SER A 20 57.72 43.79 12.84
CA SER A 20 56.44 43.80 13.58
C SER A 20 55.17 43.59 12.73
N ARG A 21 55.31 43.47 11.41
CA ARG A 21 54.19 43.18 10.50
C ARG A 21 53.66 41.73 10.54
N PRO A 22 54.48 40.66 10.67
CA PRO A 22 53.94 39.30 10.57
C PRO A 22 53.11 38.92 11.82
N HIS A 23 53.49 39.38 13.01
CA HIS A 23 52.74 39.10 14.23
C HIS A 23 51.38 39.81 14.27
N LYS A 24 51.29 41.07 13.84
CA LYS A 24 49.99 41.77 13.75
C LYS A 24 49.06 41.13 12.73
N ALA A 25 49.60 40.67 11.59
CA ALA A 25 48.83 39.96 10.58
C ALA A 25 48.35 38.58 11.08
N LEU A 26 49.19 37.84 11.80
CA LEU A 26 48.83 36.55 12.39
C LEU A 26 47.76 36.69 13.50
N THR A 27 47.91 37.67 14.39
CA THR A 27 46.91 37.96 15.43
C THR A 27 45.59 38.43 14.81
N ALA A 28 45.62 39.27 13.78
CA ALA A 28 44.42 39.68 13.07
C ALA A 28 43.72 38.50 12.38
N LEU A 29 44.47 37.61 11.73
CA LEU A 29 43.94 36.39 11.11
C LEU A 29 43.29 35.47 12.16
N LEU A 30 43.95 35.25 13.30
CA LEU A 30 43.43 34.45 14.41
C LEU A 30 42.15 35.06 14.99
N CYS A 31 42.08 36.38 15.16
CA CYS A 31 40.86 37.06 15.61
C CYS A 31 39.72 36.91 14.59
N VAL A 32 39.99 37.04 13.30
CA VAL A 32 38.97 36.84 12.24
C VAL A 32 38.47 35.40 12.23
N VAL A 33 39.37 34.41 12.34
CA VAL A 33 39.01 32.98 12.42
C VAL A 33 38.21 32.69 13.69
N ALA A 34 38.57 33.29 14.83
CA ALA A 34 37.84 33.12 16.08
C ALA A 34 36.43 33.73 16.01
N VAL A 35 36.28 34.94 15.45
CA VAL A 35 34.98 35.59 15.25
C VAL A 35 34.14 34.82 14.24
N ALA A 36 34.73 34.31 13.15
CA ALA A 36 34.04 33.45 12.20
C ALA A 36 33.60 32.13 12.84
N GLY A 37 34.45 31.51 13.67
CA GLY A 37 34.11 30.28 14.41
C GLY A 37 33.00 30.50 15.45
N ILE A 38 33.01 31.62 16.17
CA ILE A 38 31.95 32.01 17.12
C ILE A 38 30.65 32.33 16.37
N GLY A 39 30.73 33.03 15.23
CA GLY A 39 29.58 33.32 14.38
C GLY A 39 28.95 32.05 13.79
N LEU A 40 29.76 31.12 13.28
CA LEU A 40 29.30 29.84 12.73
C LEU A 40 28.73 28.91 13.81
N SER A 41 29.36 28.85 14.99
CA SER A 41 28.83 28.06 16.11
C SER A 41 27.55 28.65 16.68
N GLY A 42 27.47 29.98 16.82
CA GLY A 42 26.24 30.68 17.20
C GLY A 42 25.11 30.45 16.19
N TRP A 43 25.41 30.53 14.89
CA TRP A 43 24.45 30.23 13.82
C TRP A 43 23.97 28.77 13.89
N ALA A 44 24.87 27.81 14.08
CA ALA A 44 24.51 26.40 14.23
C ALA A 44 23.64 26.11 15.46
N VAL A 45 23.81 26.86 16.56
CA VAL A 45 22.93 26.76 17.74
C VAL A 45 21.55 27.34 17.43
N VAL A 46 21.48 28.48 16.74
CA VAL A 46 20.20 29.11 16.36
C VAL A 46 19.41 28.22 15.40
N THR A 47 20.04 27.65 14.38
CA THR A 47 19.36 26.74 13.45
C THR A 47 18.83 25.51 14.17
N ARG A 48 19.62 24.89 15.06
CA ARG A 48 19.17 23.75 15.87
C ARG A 48 17.97 24.07 16.76
N VAL A 49 17.92 25.27 17.36
CA VAL A 49 16.78 25.70 18.19
C VAL A 49 15.53 25.91 17.32
N LEU A 50 15.68 26.48 16.12
CA LEU A 50 14.58 26.66 15.18
C LEU A 50 14.05 25.32 14.66
N ASP A 51 14.94 24.38 14.34
CA ASP A 51 14.58 23.04 13.88
C ASP A 51 13.89 22.25 15.01
N PHE A 52 14.38 22.35 16.24
CA PHE A 52 13.72 21.75 17.41
C PHE A 52 12.32 22.30 17.65
N ARG A 53 12.13 23.62 17.56
CA ARG A 53 10.80 24.24 17.70
C ARG A 53 9.87 23.79 16.58
N ALA A 54 10.35 23.81 15.34
CA ALA A 54 9.54 23.40 14.19
C ALA A 54 9.15 21.92 14.27
N ARG A 55 10.05 21.07 14.76
CA ARG A 55 9.77 19.65 15.04
C ARG A 55 8.73 19.50 16.14
N SER A 56 8.84 20.24 17.23
CA SER A 56 7.85 20.22 18.32
C SER A 56 6.46 20.63 17.84
N GLU A 57 6.36 21.72 17.08
CA GLU A 57 5.09 22.17 16.48
C GLU A 57 4.53 21.13 15.51
N SER A 58 5.38 20.53 14.68
CA SER A 58 5.00 19.47 13.75
C SER A 58 4.46 18.23 14.47
N ARG A 59 5.06 17.87 15.61
CA ARG A 59 4.56 16.77 16.46
C ARG A 59 3.17 17.05 16.99
N GLU A 60 2.96 18.25 17.53
CA GLU A 60 1.66 18.67 18.07
C GLU A 60 0.60 18.66 16.98
N ARG A 61 0.91 19.17 15.78
CA ARG A 61 0.01 19.09 14.62
C ARG A 61 -0.34 17.64 14.26
N ILE A 62 0.64 16.75 14.15
CA ILE A 62 0.36 15.33 13.83
C ILE A 62 -0.48 14.68 14.93
N GLU A 63 -0.16 14.94 16.19
CA GLU A 63 -0.89 14.37 17.32
C GLU A 63 -2.35 14.86 17.34
N GLU A 64 -2.60 16.15 17.14
CA GLU A 64 -3.96 16.68 17.07
C GLU A 64 -4.71 16.18 15.83
N GLY A 65 -4.10 16.29 14.65
CA GLY A 65 -4.75 15.99 13.37
C GLY A 65 -5.04 14.50 13.17
N CYS A 66 -4.08 13.64 13.51
CA CYS A 66 -4.27 12.20 13.44
C CYS A 66 -4.91 11.64 14.72
N GLY A 67 -5.47 12.51 15.58
CA GLY A 67 -6.21 12.14 16.78
C GLY A 67 -5.38 11.35 17.80
N GLY A 68 -4.06 11.50 17.83
CA GLY A 68 -3.16 10.78 18.72
C GLY A 68 -3.12 9.26 18.48
N LEU A 69 -3.54 8.80 17.30
CA LEU A 69 -3.53 7.38 16.95
C LEU A 69 -2.16 6.88 16.52
N VAL A 70 -1.27 7.78 16.09
CA VAL A 70 0.08 7.46 15.63
C VAL A 70 1.14 8.17 16.46
N ASP A 71 2.36 7.64 16.44
CA ASP A 71 3.53 8.29 17.03
C ASP A 71 4.07 9.36 16.05
N PRO A 72 4.02 10.66 16.44
CA PRO A 72 4.47 11.72 15.57
C PRO A 72 5.97 11.65 15.25
N ASP A 73 6.81 11.09 16.13
CA ASP A 73 8.24 10.96 15.85
C ASP A 73 8.51 9.96 14.76
N LEU A 74 7.77 8.85 14.74
CA LEU A 74 7.89 7.84 13.70
C LEU A 74 7.40 8.38 12.36
N VAL A 75 6.29 9.12 12.34
CA VAL A 75 5.79 9.79 11.13
C VAL A 75 6.84 10.77 10.58
N LEU A 76 7.41 11.61 11.44
CA LEU A 76 8.45 12.57 11.06
C LEU A 76 9.76 11.90 10.62
N ALA A 77 10.02 10.65 11.03
CA ALA A 77 11.24 9.92 10.69
C ALA A 77 11.15 9.14 9.36
N LEU A 78 9.96 9.01 8.75
CA LEU A 78 9.79 8.32 7.47
C LEU A 78 10.61 9.00 6.35
N HIS A 79 11.07 8.21 5.38
CA HIS A 79 11.65 8.68 4.11
C HIS A 79 12.74 9.77 4.22
N GLY A 80 13.75 9.50 5.05
CA GLY A 80 14.88 10.41 5.25
C GLY A 80 14.61 11.54 6.24
N GLY A 81 13.41 11.57 6.82
CA GLY A 81 13.02 12.46 7.90
C GLY A 81 12.63 13.86 7.44
N THR A 82 11.77 14.50 8.25
CA THR A 82 11.44 15.92 8.15
C THR A 82 11.23 16.49 9.55
N ASP A 83 11.54 17.77 9.72
CA ASP A 83 11.25 18.52 10.94
C ASP A 83 10.04 19.45 10.77
N ARG A 84 9.50 19.56 9.55
CA ARG A 84 8.41 20.50 9.24
C ARG A 84 7.33 19.86 8.37
N VAL A 85 6.12 19.87 8.90
CA VAL A 85 4.93 19.38 8.19
C VAL A 85 3.74 20.31 8.34
N GLU A 86 2.85 20.20 7.37
CA GLU A 86 1.50 20.76 7.36
C GLU A 86 0.48 19.63 7.26
N LEU A 87 -0.75 19.89 7.68
CA LEU A 87 -1.86 18.95 7.53
C LEU A 87 -2.72 19.33 6.33
N SER A 88 -3.34 18.35 5.69
CA SER A 88 -4.32 18.62 4.63
C SER A 88 -5.60 19.25 5.22
N ASP A 89 -6.49 19.76 4.37
CA ASP A 89 -7.81 20.27 4.81
C ASP A 89 -8.67 19.16 5.47
N ARG A 90 -8.37 17.89 5.18
CA ARG A 90 -8.96 16.71 5.81
C ARG A 90 -7.99 16.11 6.83
N HIS A 91 -7.99 16.70 8.01
CA HIS A 91 -7.02 16.41 9.08
C HIS A 91 -7.66 16.09 10.42
N SER A 92 -8.91 15.64 10.45
CA SER A 92 -9.58 15.33 11.72
C SER A 92 -10.05 13.89 11.73
N ILE A 93 -9.34 13.09 12.53
CA ILE A 93 -9.79 11.74 12.86
C ILE A 93 -10.84 11.79 13.96
N HIS A 94 -11.97 11.16 13.67
CA HIS A 94 -13.16 11.16 14.51
C HIS A 94 -13.58 9.71 14.74
N ILE A 95 -13.50 9.23 15.98
CA ILE A 95 -13.84 7.86 16.38
C ILE A 95 -15.35 7.58 16.42
N ASP A 96 -16.17 8.60 16.19
CA ASP A 96 -17.63 8.54 16.04
C ASP A 96 -18.07 8.53 14.56
N ARG A 97 -17.13 8.69 13.61
CA ARG A 97 -17.42 8.64 12.17
C ARG A 97 -16.98 7.30 11.59
N ARG A 98 -17.76 6.77 10.63
CA ARG A 98 -17.44 5.51 9.93
C ARG A 98 -16.11 5.55 9.20
N SER A 99 -15.74 6.71 8.65
CA SER A 99 -14.48 6.93 7.96
C SER A 99 -13.94 8.30 8.31
N SER A 100 -12.65 8.39 8.59
CA SER A 100 -11.94 9.65 8.79
C SER A 100 -10.50 9.54 8.31
N GLU A 101 -9.91 10.65 7.89
CA GLU A 101 -8.55 10.67 7.36
C GLU A 101 -7.71 11.78 8.00
N CYS A 102 -6.41 11.52 8.08
CA CYS A 102 -5.38 12.48 8.38
C CYS A 102 -4.31 12.37 7.30
N ALA A 103 -3.96 13.48 6.65
CA ALA A 103 -2.85 13.52 5.69
C ALA A 103 -1.86 14.61 6.10
N VAL A 104 -0.59 14.23 6.14
CA VAL A 104 0.56 15.03 6.56
C VAL A 104 1.40 15.32 5.33
N HIS A 105 1.71 16.59 5.07
CA HIS A 105 2.50 17.06 3.94
C HIS A 105 3.81 17.66 4.40
N ARG A 106 4.85 17.50 3.59
CA ARG A 106 6.15 18.12 3.80
C ARG A 106 6.14 19.58 3.37
N THR A 107 6.57 20.49 4.23
CA THR A 107 6.66 21.92 3.86
C THR A 107 7.91 22.24 3.05
N ASP A 108 8.96 21.42 3.16
CA ASP A 108 10.18 21.55 2.38
C ASP A 108 10.02 21.07 0.92
N ARG A 109 8.90 20.43 0.61
CA ARG A 109 8.50 20.00 -0.74
C ARG A 109 7.03 20.33 -1.02
N PRO A 110 6.66 21.61 -1.12
CA PRO A 110 5.28 21.98 -1.40
C PRO A 110 4.84 21.46 -2.78
N GLY A 111 3.62 20.95 -2.85
CA GLY A 111 3.04 20.41 -4.09
C GLY A 111 3.36 18.94 -4.39
N THR A 112 4.06 18.22 -3.49
CA THR A 112 4.19 16.76 -3.58
C THR A 112 3.00 16.06 -2.93
N PRO A 113 2.79 14.75 -3.21
CA PRO A 113 1.88 13.93 -2.43
C PRO A 113 2.17 14.02 -0.93
N SER A 114 1.19 13.63 -0.10
CA SER A 114 1.34 13.58 1.35
C SER A 114 2.55 12.74 1.75
N HIS A 115 3.30 13.18 2.74
CA HIS A 115 4.37 12.42 3.36
C HIS A 115 3.84 11.16 4.05
N PHE A 116 2.68 11.31 4.70
CA PHE A 116 2.00 10.23 5.40
C PHE A 116 0.49 10.47 5.34
N SER A 117 -0.29 9.40 5.20
CA SER A 117 -1.73 9.44 5.48
C SER A 117 -2.15 8.26 6.33
N LEU A 118 -3.18 8.50 7.13
CA LEU A 118 -3.91 7.50 7.89
C LEU A 118 -5.38 7.64 7.54
N VAL A 119 -5.99 6.55 7.09
CA VAL A 119 -7.44 6.40 6.95
C VAL A 119 -7.91 5.42 8.01
N LEU A 120 -8.86 5.86 8.82
CA LEU A 120 -9.51 5.03 9.83
C LEU A 120 -10.91 4.67 9.38
N THR A 121 -11.20 3.38 9.29
CA THR A 121 -12.52 2.83 8.95
C THR A 121 -13.08 2.04 10.13
N LEU A 122 -14.30 2.38 10.56
CA LEU A 122 -15.04 1.70 11.62
C LEU A 122 -16.21 0.93 11.03
N SER A 123 -16.14 -0.41 11.11
CA SER A 123 -17.20 -1.31 10.64
C SER A 123 -18.18 -1.58 11.77
N PRO A 124 -19.45 -1.15 11.68
CA PRO A 124 -20.44 -1.35 12.75
C PRO A 124 -20.80 -2.83 12.91
N GLU A 125 -21.20 -3.26 14.11
CA GLU A 125 -21.66 -4.64 14.33
C GLU A 125 -22.89 -4.97 13.48
N ASP A 126 -23.83 -4.03 13.34
CA ASP A 126 -25.00 -4.11 12.44
C ASP A 126 -24.83 -3.17 11.23
N PRO A 127 -24.40 -3.69 10.07
CA PRO A 127 -24.12 -2.91 8.89
C PRO A 127 -25.43 -2.59 8.17
N GLY A 128 -26.14 -1.55 8.62
CA GLY A 128 -27.07 -0.85 7.74
C GLY A 128 -26.40 -0.55 6.39
N ALA A 129 -27.18 -0.64 5.31
CA ALA A 129 -26.82 -0.74 3.89
C ALA A 129 -25.76 0.25 3.32
N ASP A 130 -24.51 0.12 3.76
CA ASP A 130 -23.38 0.65 3.00
C ASP A 130 -23.05 -0.35 1.89
N ASP A 131 -23.60 -0.09 0.71
CA ASP A 131 -23.31 -0.86 -0.50
C ASP A 131 -21.86 -0.59 -0.96
N ARG A 132 -20.94 -1.49 -0.60
CA ARG A 132 -19.63 -1.57 -1.24
C ARG A 132 -19.80 -2.33 -2.56
N LEU A 133 -19.70 -1.66 -3.70
CA LEU A 133 -19.49 -2.41 -4.94
C LEU A 133 -18.29 -3.34 -4.70
N VAL A 134 -18.43 -4.63 -5.03
CA VAL A 134 -17.21 -5.44 -5.17
C VAL A 134 -16.35 -4.61 -6.12
N LYS A 135 -15.05 -4.50 -5.89
CA LYS A 135 -14.14 -3.75 -6.79
C LYS A 135 -14.02 -4.44 -8.17
N THR A 136 -15.10 -5.05 -8.68
CA THR A 136 -15.32 -5.82 -9.91
C THR A 136 -15.20 -5.02 -11.21
N GLY A 137 -14.63 -3.82 -11.16
CA GLY A 137 -14.46 -2.95 -12.32
C GLY A 137 -13.08 -2.32 -12.44
N HIS A 138 -12.15 -2.64 -11.53
CA HIS A 138 -10.78 -2.16 -11.63
C HIS A 138 -10.05 -3.00 -12.68
N GLU A 139 -10.10 -2.51 -13.92
CA GLU A 139 -9.23 -2.99 -14.98
C GLU A 139 -7.78 -3.11 -14.44
N PRO A 140 -7.24 -4.34 -14.32
CA PRO A 140 -5.93 -4.59 -13.73
C PRO A 140 -4.77 -4.13 -14.61
N PHE A 141 -5.02 -3.73 -15.86
CA PHE A 141 -3.98 -3.34 -16.81
C PHE A 141 -4.19 -1.93 -17.36
N GLU A 142 -3.11 -1.18 -17.61
CA GLU A 142 -3.25 0.15 -18.22
C GLU A 142 -3.53 0.03 -19.73
N ARG A 143 -4.67 0.56 -20.17
CA ARG A 143 -5.06 0.52 -21.58
C ARG A 143 -4.34 1.54 -22.46
N PHE A 144 -3.58 2.50 -21.91
CA PHE A 144 -3.08 3.68 -22.64
C PHE A 144 -1.59 4.04 -22.45
N SER A 145 -0.88 3.45 -21.49
CA SER A 145 0.53 3.77 -21.22
C SER A 145 1.52 2.88 -21.98
N ALA A 146 1.03 1.76 -22.49
CA ALA A 146 1.75 0.87 -23.37
C ALA A 146 1.93 1.51 -24.77
N GLY A 147 3.16 1.90 -25.12
CA GLY A 147 3.49 2.29 -26.50
C GLY A 147 3.11 1.18 -27.49
N ALA A 148 2.86 1.55 -28.75
CA ALA A 148 2.44 0.59 -29.79
C ALA A 148 3.40 -0.63 -29.84
N GLY A 149 2.88 -1.81 -29.51
CA GLY A 149 3.65 -3.06 -29.48
C GLY A 149 4.21 -3.48 -28.11
N SER A 150 3.90 -2.76 -27.03
CA SER A 150 4.22 -3.22 -25.68
C SER A 150 3.15 -4.17 -25.14
N ASP A 151 3.62 -5.16 -24.40
CA ASP A 151 2.84 -6.24 -23.84
C ASP A 151 2.06 -5.75 -22.60
N VAL A 152 0.77 -5.49 -22.81
CA VAL A 152 -0.10 -4.90 -21.78
C VAL A 152 -0.41 -5.82 -20.62
N THR A 153 -0.21 -7.14 -20.76
CA THR A 153 -0.47 -8.12 -19.70
C THR A 153 0.79 -8.58 -18.99
N ALA A 154 1.96 -7.98 -19.28
CA ALA A 154 3.20 -8.30 -18.59
C ALA A 154 3.25 -7.72 -17.16
N VAL A 155 2.59 -6.58 -16.94
CA VAL A 155 2.63 -5.84 -15.67
C VAL A 155 1.22 -5.34 -15.31
N ALA A 156 0.75 -5.67 -14.11
CA ALA A 156 -0.47 -5.15 -13.54
C ALA A 156 -0.31 -3.71 -13.01
N ARG A 157 -1.42 -2.97 -12.93
CA ARG A 157 -1.49 -1.61 -12.39
C ARG A 157 -1.22 -1.53 -10.90
N TYR A 158 -1.52 -2.60 -10.18
CA TYR A 158 -1.42 -2.68 -8.73
C TYR A 158 -0.86 -4.05 -8.34
N ALA A 159 -0.17 -4.08 -7.21
CA ALA A 159 0.22 -5.33 -6.59
C ALA A 159 -1.00 -5.95 -5.91
N LEU A 160 -1.04 -7.28 -5.85
CA LEU A 160 -2.08 -7.96 -5.08
C LEU A 160 -1.83 -7.78 -3.57
N PRO A 161 -2.86 -7.85 -2.72
CA PRO A 161 -2.70 -7.73 -1.28
C PRO A 161 -1.81 -8.87 -0.75
N HIS A 162 -0.75 -8.49 -0.03
CA HIS A 162 0.10 -9.42 0.72
C HIS A 162 -0.36 -9.47 2.19
N PRO A 163 -0.51 -10.66 2.79
CA PRO A 163 -0.86 -10.76 4.20
C PRO A 163 0.27 -10.25 5.10
N LEU A 164 -0.08 -9.56 6.18
CA LEU A 164 0.83 -9.30 7.29
C LEU A 164 1.00 -10.57 8.12
N GLY A 165 2.10 -11.28 7.90
CA GLY A 165 2.38 -12.55 8.57
C GLY A 165 1.46 -13.65 8.07
N ASP A 166 0.55 -14.15 8.92
CA ASP A 166 -0.48 -15.12 8.52
C ASP A 166 -1.77 -14.46 8.00
N GLY A 167 -1.81 -13.12 7.99
CA GLY A 167 -2.94 -12.30 7.54
C GLY A 167 -3.88 -11.84 8.65
N SER A 168 -3.70 -12.31 9.89
CA SER A 168 -4.57 -11.95 11.02
C SER A 168 -4.44 -10.50 11.49
N LEU A 169 -3.30 -9.85 11.20
CA LEU A 169 -3.11 -8.43 11.49
C LEU A 169 -3.68 -7.52 10.39
N GLY A 170 -3.80 -8.03 9.17
CA GLY A 170 -4.18 -7.26 7.98
C GLY A 170 -3.28 -7.56 6.78
N GLU A 171 -3.10 -6.58 5.90
CA GLU A 171 -2.42 -6.77 4.61
C GLU A 171 -1.63 -5.52 4.18
N TYR A 172 -0.85 -5.66 3.13
CA TYR A 172 -0.11 -4.57 2.52
C TYR A 172 0.06 -4.78 1.03
N ASP A 173 0.19 -3.69 0.28
CA ASP A 173 0.59 -3.72 -1.12
C ASP A 173 1.80 -2.80 -1.35
N ALA A 174 2.02 -2.37 -2.59
CA ALA A 174 3.14 -1.51 -2.94
C ALA A 174 3.06 -0.10 -2.31
N GLU A 175 1.85 0.36 -1.98
CA GLU A 175 1.57 1.73 -1.57
C GLU A 175 0.93 1.83 -0.18
N THR A 176 0.16 0.82 0.21
CA THR A 176 -0.70 0.84 1.39
C THR A 176 -0.36 -0.28 2.36
N LEU A 177 -0.65 -0.03 3.63
CA LEU A 177 -0.58 -1.03 4.67
C LEU A 177 -1.76 -0.88 5.62
N THR A 178 -2.49 -1.97 5.79
CA THR A 178 -3.73 -1.99 6.55
C THR A 178 -3.58 -2.91 7.75
N ALA A 179 -3.87 -2.38 8.93
CA ALA A 179 -4.00 -3.17 10.15
C ALA A 179 -5.45 -3.20 10.63
N ARG A 180 -5.92 -4.37 11.06
CA ARG A 180 -7.30 -4.60 11.48
C ARG A 180 -7.36 -5.10 12.92
N ALA A 181 -8.24 -4.49 13.68
CA ALA A 181 -8.60 -4.89 15.03
C ALA A 181 -10.02 -5.48 14.99
N HIS A 182 -10.13 -6.80 15.08
CA HIS A 182 -11.43 -7.46 15.19
C HIS A 182 -11.92 -7.38 16.64
N CYS A 183 -13.09 -6.77 16.80
CA CYS A 183 -13.67 -6.50 18.11
C CYS A 183 -14.42 -7.72 18.65
N ALA A 184 -14.35 -7.90 19.97
CA ALA A 184 -15.23 -8.85 20.64
C ALA A 184 -16.72 -8.47 20.43
N PRO A 185 -17.64 -9.45 20.35
CA PRO A 185 -19.07 -9.19 20.19
C PRO A 185 -19.66 -8.33 21.32
N GLY A 186 -20.73 -7.58 21.00
CA GLY A 186 -21.44 -6.73 21.95
C GLY A 186 -20.89 -5.31 22.12
N GLY A 187 -19.96 -4.91 21.25
CA GLY A 187 -19.49 -3.52 21.10
C GLY A 187 -20.13 -2.82 19.90
N PRO A 188 -19.95 -1.50 19.74
CA PRO A 188 -20.55 -0.74 18.64
C PRO A 188 -20.00 -1.12 17.25
N PHE A 189 -18.81 -1.72 17.21
CA PHE A 189 -18.09 -2.05 15.97
C PHE A 189 -17.65 -3.51 15.99
N SER A 190 -17.63 -4.14 14.82
CA SER A 190 -17.07 -5.48 14.61
C SER A 190 -15.59 -5.44 14.19
N THR A 191 -15.17 -4.40 13.47
CA THR A 191 -13.77 -4.20 13.08
C THR A 191 -13.41 -2.72 13.08
N VAL A 192 -12.19 -2.44 13.53
CA VAL A 192 -11.51 -1.14 13.35
C VAL A 192 -10.32 -1.35 12.43
N GLU A 193 -10.30 -0.64 11.31
CA GLU A 193 -9.26 -0.73 10.30
C GLU A 193 -8.48 0.58 10.22
N ALA A 194 -7.16 0.47 10.23
CA ALA A 194 -6.24 1.58 10.01
C ALA A 194 -5.40 1.29 8.77
N GLU A 195 -5.70 2.01 7.68
CA GLU A 195 -4.88 2.02 6.46
C GLU A 195 -3.90 3.18 6.55
N VAL A 196 -2.62 2.89 6.42
CA VAL A 196 -1.57 3.90 6.33
C VAL A 196 -0.92 3.86 4.96
N ARG A 197 -0.50 5.03 4.50
CA ARG A 197 0.26 5.20 3.28
C ARG A 197 1.35 6.21 3.50
N ALA A 198 2.49 5.98 2.86
CA ALA A 198 3.52 6.98 2.73
C ALA A 198 3.91 7.10 1.27
N TRP A 199 4.03 8.34 0.80
CA TRP A 199 4.49 8.60 -0.55
C TRP A 199 5.97 8.96 -0.51
N ASN A 200 6.71 8.31 -1.39
CA ASN A 200 8.10 8.59 -1.63
C ASN A 200 8.35 8.55 -3.14
N ASP A 201 9.36 9.28 -3.60
CA ASP A 201 9.79 9.24 -5.00
C ASP A 201 10.40 7.86 -5.35
N ASP A 202 10.94 7.18 -4.33
CA ASP A 202 11.51 5.84 -4.43
C ASP A 202 10.57 4.77 -3.86
N PRO A 203 10.62 3.51 -4.37
CA PRO A 203 9.88 2.39 -3.79
C PRO A 203 10.16 2.20 -2.30
N LEU A 204 9.11 1.83 -1.54
CA LEU A 204 9.24 1.58 -0.10
C LEU A 204 10.29 0.49 0.18
N THR A 205 11.20 0.75 1.11
CA THR A 205 12.14 -0.25 1.58
C THR A 205 11.46 -1.26 2.52
N ALA A 206 12.12 -2.38 2.82
CA ALA A 206 11.61 -3.32 3.83
C ALA A 206 11.54 -2.69 5.24
N GLN A 207 12.41 -1.72 5.53
CA GLN A 207 12.36 -0.98 6.79
C GLN A 207 11.17 -0.02 6.83
N ASP A 208 10.89 0.69 5.74
CA ASP A 208 9.73 1.59 5.65
C ASP A 208 8.43 0.80 5.84
N ARG A 209 8.29 -0.36 5.16
CA ARG A 209 7.14 -1.25 5.34
C ARG A 209 6.96 -1.70 6.80
N ARG A 210 8.05 -2.03 7.51
CA ARG A 210 7.99 -2.37 8.95
C ARG A 210 7.54 -1.19 9.81
N GLN A 211 8.04 0.01 9.53
CA GLN A 211 7.67 1.21 10.28
C GLN A 211 6.19 1.56 10.05
N LEU A 212 5.73 1.52 8.79
CA LEU A 212 4.32 1.69 8.44
C LEU A 212 3.44 0.62 9.09
N ALA A 213 3.88 -0.64 9.12
CA ALA A 213 3.16 -1.70 9.85
C ALA A 213 3.03 -1.43 11.34
N GLY A 214 4.08 -0.89 11.96
CA GLY A 214 4.04 -0.43 13.33
C GLY A 214 3.03 0.69 13.55
N LEU A 215 3.01 1.68 12.67
CA LEU A 215 2.08 2.81 12.70
C LEU A 215 0.63 2.38 12.51
N ALA A 216 0.35 1.53 11.51
CA ALA A 216 -1.00 1.00 11.26
C ALA A 216 -1.51 0.19 12.45
N ARG A 217 -0.70 -0.74 12.97
CA ARG A 217 -1.06 -1.54 14.15
C ARG A 217 -1.33 -0.64 15.35
N GLN A 218 -0.48 0.36 15.59
CA GLN A 218 -0.66 1.30 16.70
C GLN A 218 -1.95 2.10 16.55
N ALA A 219 -2.26 2.58 15.34
CA ALA A 219 -3.47 3.32 15.06
C ALA A 219 -4.73 2.46 15.28
N ALA A 220 -4.73 1.22 14.75
CA ALA A 220 -5.83 0.28 14.94
C ALA A 220 -6.05 -0.08 16.43
N ASP A 221 -4.98 -0.36 17.17
CA ASP A 221 -5.03 -0.69 18.61
C ASP A 221 -5.56 0.49 19.45
N ARG A 222 -5.03 1.71 19.23
CA ARG A 222 -5.49 2.90 19.94
C ARG A 222 -6.93 3.28 19.57
N ALA A 223 -7.31 3.15 18.30
CA ALA A 223 -8.67 3.43 17.85
C ALA A 223 -9.67 2.40 18.40
N ALA A 224 -9.29 1.12 18.45
CA ALA A 224 -10.07 0.08 19.11
C ALA A 224 -10.29 0.41 20.60
N GLY A 225 -9.22 0.72 21.35
CA GLY A 225 -9.32 1.09 22.75
C GLY A 225 -10.21 2.31 23.01
N ARG A 226 -10.13 3.34 22.14
CA ARG A 226 -10.95 4.57 22.26
C ARG A 226 -12.40 4.38 21.86
N SER A 227 -12.69 3.44 20.96
CA SER A 227 -14.05 3.11 20.53
C SER A 227 -14.75 2.12 21.47
N GLY A 228 -14.09 1.71 22.57
CA GLY A 228 -14.60 0.68 23.48
C GLY A 228 -14.54 -0.73 22.91
N CYS A 229 -13.83 -0.92 21.79
CA CYS A 229 -13.59 -2.20 21.18
C CYS A 229 -12.44 -2.92 21.89
N THR A 230 -12.74 -4.11 22.44
CA THR A 230 -11.70 -5.00 22.96
C THR A 230 -11.21 -5.88 21.81
N ALA A 231 -9.96 -5.68 21.39
CA ALA A 231 -9.32 -6.45 20.33
C ALA A 231 -7.89 -6.84 20.72
N GLY A 232 -7.44 -8.01 20.28
CA GLY A 232 -6.05 -8.46 20.43
C GLY A 232 -5.35 -8.42 19.07
N LEU A 233 -4.45 -7.47 18.86
CA LEU A 233 -3.71 -7.38 17.61
C LEU A 233 -2.39 -8.19 17.68
N PRO A 234 -2.13 -9.08 16.71
CA PRO A 234 -0.85 -9.75 16.57
C PRO A 234 0.34 -8.77 16.49
N PRO A 235 1.56 -9.20 16.82
CA PRO A 235 2.74 -8.39 16.58
C PRO A 235 2.98 -8.20 15.08
N VAL A 236 3.66 -7.10 14.73
CA VAL A 236 4.11 -6.86 13.35
C VAL A 236 5.11 -7.95 12.95
N PRO A 237 4.95 -8.60 11.78
CA PRO A 237 5.88 -9.63 11.31
C PRO A 237 7.26 -9.03 11.03
N THR A 238 8.29 -9.87 10.95
CA THR A 238 9.65 -9.42 10.61
C THR A 238 9.92 -9.41 9.11
N ALA A 239 9.23 -10.26 8.35
CA ALA A 239 9.40 -10.43 6.91
C ALA A 239 8.34 -9.63 6.13
N PHE A 240 8.80 -8.87 5.14
CA PHE A 240 7.98 -8.11 4.20
C PHE A 240 8.49 -8.30 2.77
N PRO A 241 8.15 -9.43 2.12
CA PRO A 241 8.39 -9.61 0.70
C PRO A 241 7.90 -8.39 -0.09
N VAL A 242 8.67 -7.96 -1.09
CA VAL A 242 8.30 -6.82 -1.94
C VAL A 242 7.08 -7.22 -2.77
N PRO A 243 5.95 -6.47 -2.70
CA PRO A 243 4.82 -6.69 -3.58
C PRO A 243 5.23 -6.36 -5.02
N GLY A 244 5.03 -7.31 -5.93
CA GLY A 244 5.33 -7.17 -7.34
C GLY A 244 4.06 -6.97 -8.16
N THR A 245 4.22 -6.41 -9.35
CA THR A 245 3.15 -6.25 -10.34
C THR A 245 3.40 -7.07 -11.61
N ALA A 246 4.59 -7.64 -11.78
CA ALA A 246 4.94 -8.43 -12.94
C ALA A 246 4.23 -9.80 -12.92
N LEU A 247 3.63 -10.18 -14.04
CA LEU A 247 3.03 -11.49 -14.22
C LEU A 247 4.08 -12.50 -14.73
N GLY A 248 4.11 -13.68 -14.12
CA GLY A 248 4.95 -14.80 -14.53
C GLY A 248 4.14 -15.94 -15.19
N PRO A 249 4.76 -17.07 -15.53
CA PRO A 249 4.06 -18.23 -16.09
C PRO A 249 3.00 -18.77 -15.13
N ALA A 250 1.75 -18.89 -15.60
CA ALA A 250 0.64 -19.29 -14.74
C ALA A 250 0.74 -20.73 -14.22
N ALA A 251 1.38 -21.62 -14.98
CA ALA A 251 1.58 -23.02 -14.59
C ALA A 251 2.53 -23.17 -13.39
N GLU A 252 3.41 -22.20 -13.16
CA GLU A 252 4.42 -22.19 -12.10
C GLU A 252 4.01 -21.32 -10.91
N ALA A 253 2.86 -20.66 -10.99
CA ALA A 253 2.41 -19.70 -9.99
C ALA A 253 2.17 -20.40 -8.64
N GLY A 254 2.74 -19.84 -7.58
CA GLY A 254 2.53 -20.28 -6.20
C GLY A 254 1.44 -19.47 -5.49
N GLY A 255 1.46 -19.53 -4.15
CA GLY A 255 0.63 -18.67 -3.30
C GLY A 255 -0.86 -18.76 -3.62
N THR A 256 -1.52 -17.60 -3.73
CA THR A 256 -2.95 -17.48 -4.02
C THR A 256 -3.37 -18.04 -5.39
N CYS A 257 -2.43 -18.23 -6.33
CA CYS A 257 -2.69 -18.78 -7.66
C CYS A 257 -2.33 -20.27 -7.81
N ALA A 258 -1.83 -20.93 -6.77
CA ALA A 258 -1.30 -22.30 -6.85
C ALA A 258 -2.32 -23.35 -7.34
N TRP A 259 -3.62 -23.07 -7.21
CA TRP A 259 -4.71 -23.92 -7.70
C TRP A 259 -4.73 -24.00 -9.23
N TYR A 260 -4.35 -22.93 -9.93
CA TYR A 260 -4.53 -22.80 -11.36
C TYR A 260 -3.60 -23.70 -12.18
N GLY A 261 -2.34 -23.83 -11.75
CA GLY A 261 -1.40 -24.77 -12.37
C GLY A 261 -1.87 -26.22 -12.25
N LYS A 262 -2.47 -26.59 -11.10
CA LYS A 262 -3.04 -27.93 -10.90
C LYS A 262 -4.25 -28.18 -11.81
N PHE A 263 -5.13 -27.18 -11.92
CA PHE A 263 -6.30 -27.25 -12.79
C PHE A 263 -5.91 -27.40 -14.27
N THR A 264 -4.99 -26.57 -14.75
CA THR A 264 -4.58 -26.60 -16.17
C THR A 264 -3.77 -27.84 -16.53
N ALA A 265 -3.05 -28.46 -15.57
CA ALA A 265 -2.41 -29.74 -15.75
C ALA A 265 -3.41 -30.91 -15.89
N ALA A 266 -4.55 -30.84 -15.21
CA ALA A 266 -5.59 -31.87 -15.26
C ALA A 266 -6.54 -31.72 -16.45
N GLU A 267 -7.02 -30.49 -16.71
CA GLU A 267 -8.08 -30.20 -17.68
C GLU A 267 -7.55 -29.63 -19.01
N GLY A 268 -6.24 -29.43 -19.11
CA GLY A 268 -5.59 -28.73 -20.23
C GLY A 268 -5.84 -27.22 -20.22
N ARG A 269 -4.86 -26.42 -20.64
CA ARG A 269 -4.96 -24.95 -20.62
C ARG A 269 -6.00 -24.40 -21.60
N GLY A 270 -6.02 -24.89 -22.84
CA GLY A 270 -6.95 -24.38 -23.88
C GLY A 270 -6.92 -22.84 -23.99
N PRO A 271 -8.08 -22.15 -23.99
CA PRO A 271 -8.18 -20.69 -24.08
C PRO A 271 -7.90 -19.95 -22.76
N LEU A 272 -7.55 -20.66 -21.68
CA LEU A 272 -7.33 -20.06 -20.38
C LEU A 272 -5.98 -19.31 -20.31
N PRO A 273 -5.86 -18.33 -19.39
CA PRO A 273 -4.66 -17.54 -19.17
C PRO A 273 -3.35 -18.34 -19.07
N ASP A 274 -2.26 -17.80 -19.59
CA ASP A 274 -0.92 -18.37 -19.50
C ASP A 274 0.01 -17.58 -18.57
N ARG A 275 -0.48 -16.46 -18.02
CA ARG A 275 0.22 -15.64 -17.05
C ARG A 275 -0.54 -15.49 -15.74
N ALA A 276 0.21 -15.34 -14.65
CA ALA A 276 -0.34 -15.14 -13.32
C ALA A 276 0.50 -14.14 -12.51
N LEU A 277 -0.21 -13.32 -11.71
CA LEU A 277 0.33 -12.59 -10.58
C LEU A 277 -0.26 -13.20 -9.32
N ALA A 278 0.62 -13.69 -8.44
CA ALA A 278 0.24 -14.32 -7.19
C ALA A 278 0.73 -13.49 -6.00
N ALA A 279 -0.01 -13.55 -4.89
CA ALA A 279 0.43 -13.08 -3.59
C ALA A 279 0.73 -14.27 -2.67
N PRO A 280 1.53 -14.08 -1.59
CA PRO A 280 1.61 -15.05 -0.52
C PRO A 280 0.22 -15.32 0.06
N ALA A 281 -0.13 -16.59 0.29
CA ALA A 281 -1.43 -16.94 0.87
C ALA A 281 -1.36 -16.92 2.41
N GLY A 282 -2.18 -16.10 3.05
CA GLY A 282 -2.29 -16.04 4.51
C GLY A 282 -3.45 -16.91 5.01
N LYS A 283 -3.19 -17.82 5.95
CA LYS A 283 -4.23 -18.71 6.49
C LYS A 283 -5.36 -17.95 7.18
N ALA A 284 -5.03 -16.83 7.82
CA ALA A 284 -5.96 -15.95 8.53
C ALA A 284 -6.26 -14.66 7.76
N SER A 285 -5.81 -14.54 6.50
CA SER A 285 -6.04 -13.36 5.67
C SER A 285 -7.52 -13.17 5.36
N ASP A 286 -7.98 -11.94 5.54
CA ASP A 286 -9.34 -11.52 5.21
C ASP A 286 -9.53 -11.30 3.70
N HIS A 287 -8.43 -11.08 2.97
CA HIS A 287 -8.42 -10.94 1.53
C HIS A 287 -7.30 -11.79 0.92
N ASP A 288 -7.64 -12.63 -0.05
CA ASP A 288 -6.69 -13.19 -1.01
C ASP A 288 -7.13 -12.83 -2.42
N ALA A 289 -6.19 -12.46 -3.27
CA ALA A 289 -6.43 -12.26 -4.69
C ALA A 289 -5.48 -13.10 -5.55
N CYS A 290 -5.94 -13.54 -6.72
CA CYS A 290 -5.10 -14.09 -7.78
C CYS A 290 -5.54 -13.47 -9.11
N LEU A 291 -4.57 -12.94 -9.87
CA LEU A 291 -4.79 -12.35 -11.19
C LEU A 291 -4.16 -13.24 -12.25
N LEU A 292 -4.93 -13.57 -13.28
CA LEU A 292 -4.52 -14.36 -14.42
C LEU A 292 -4.73 -13.54 -15.70
N ALA A 293 -3.83 -13.65 -16.67
CA ALA A 293 -3.98 -12.96 -17.95
C ALA A 293 -3.47 -13.78 -19.14
N LEU A 294 -4.03 -13.51 -20.32
CA LEU A 294 -3.48 -14.01 -21.58
C LEU A 294 -2.33 -13.12 -22.04
N SER A 295 -1.22 -13.75 -22.42
CA SER A 295 -0.13 -13.12 -23.16
C SER A 295 -0.59 -12.67 -24.55
N PRO A 296 0.22 -11.87 -25.26
CA PRO A 296 0.00 -11.59 -26.67
C PRO A 296 -0.15 -12.85 -27.52
N GLU A 297 0.67 -13.88 -27.27
CA GLU A 297 0.62 -15.16 -27.97
C GLU A 297 -0.67 -15.93 -27.66
N GLY A 298 -1.08 -15.95 -26.39
CA GLY A 298 -2.35 -16.55 -25.95
C GLY A 298 -3.55 -15.87 -26.60
N THR A 299 -3.56 -14.54 -26.63
CA THR A 299 -4.60 -13.72 -27.25
C THR A 299 -4.69 -13.99 -28.76
N ALA A 300 -3.55 -14.00 -29.46
CA ALA A 300 -3.51 -14.33 -30.88
C ALA A 300 -4.01 -15.76 -31.18
N GLY A 301 -3.70 -16.71 -30.28
CA GLY A 301 -4.14 -18.11 -30.41
C GLY A 301 -5.66 -18.30 -30.33
N ILE A 302 -6.36 -17.49 -29.53
CA ILE A 302 -7.83 -17.56 -29.39
C ILE A 302 -8.59 -16.60 -30.31
N TRP A 303 -7.87 -15.73 -31.01
CA TRP A 303 -8.45 -14.68 -31.86
C TRP A 303 -9.49 -15.19 -32.88
N PRO A 304 -9.27 -16.33 -33.59
CA PRO A 304 -10.28 -16.83 -34.51
C PRO A 304 -11.61 -17.20 -33.84
N ALA A 305 -11.60 -17.60 -32.56
CA ALA A 305 -12.83 -17.85 -31.81
C ALA A 305 -13.47 -16.53 -31.38
N TYR A 306 -12.67 -15.56 -30.95
CA TYR A 306 -13.10 -14.22 -30.57
C TYR A 306 -13.81 -13.47 -31.71
N GLU A 307 -13.29 -13.57 -32.94
CA GLU A 307 -13.93 -12.97 -34.12
C GLU A 307 -15.31 -13.56 -34.41
N ARG A 308 -15.54 -14.84 -34.08
CA ARG A 308 -16.84 -15.50 -34.30
C ARG A 308 -17.87 -15.13 -33.23
N THR A 309 -17.43 -14.81 -32.01
CA THR A 309 -18.30 -14.44 -30.90
C THR A 309 -18.64 -12.95 -30.88
N THR A 310 -17.90 -12.11 -31.63
CA THR A 310 -18.10 -10.65 -31.64
C THR A 310 -18.70 -10.16 -32.96
N PRO A 311 -19.86 -9.46 -32.98
CA PRO A 311 -20.47 -8.95 -34.23
C PRO A 311 -19.64 -7.88 -34.96
N ASN A 312 -18.79 -7.15 -34.23
CA ASN A 312 -17.87 -6.14 -34.75
C ASN A 312 -16.52 -6.30 -34.03
N PRO A 313 -15.71 -7.32 -34.36
CA PRO A 313 -14.44 -7.51 -33.68
C PRO A 313 -13.57 -6.26 -33.92
N ARG A 314 -12.96 -5.76 -32.84
CA ARG A 314 -11.83 -4.83 -33.00
C ARG A 314 -10.75 -5.56 -33.80
N ASP A 315 -9.85 -4.84 -34.48
CA ASP A 315 -8.68 -5.50 -35.04
C ASP A 315 -7.84 -6.17 -33.92
N LEU A 316 -7.14 -7.26 -34.24
CA LEU A 316 -6.29 -8.00 -33.29
C LEU A 316 -5.31 -7.06 -32.58
N HIS A 317 -4.79 -6.06 -33.29
CA HIS A 317 -3.86 -5.10 -32.74
C HIS A 317 -4.47 -4.33 -31.55
N LYS A 318 -5.72 -3.89 -31.65
CA LYS A 318 -6.47 -3.25 -30.55
C LYS A 318 -6.82 -4.21 -29.42
N ALA A 319 -7.03 -5.50 -29.70
CA ALA A 319 -7.20 -6.48 -28.62
C ALA A 319 -5.92 -6.61 -27.81
N LEU A 320 -4.78 -6.75 -28.50
CA LEU A 320 -3.45 -6.87 -27.90
C LEU A 320 -2.99 -5.62 -27.13
N THR A 321 -3.54 -4.44 -27.43
CA THR A 321 -3.05 -3.16 -26.86
C THR A 321 -4.07 -2.44 -25.98
N LEU A 322 -5.38 -2.66 -26.17
CA LEU A 322 -6.44 -1.91 -25.48
C LEU A 322 -7.44 -2.80 -24.74
N SER A 323 -7.39 -4.11 -24.94
CA SER A 323 -8.42 -5.05 -24.46
C SER A 323 -7.78 -6.32 -23.87
N PRO A 324 -6.95 -6.18 -22.82
CA PRO A 324 -6.30 -7.32 -22.18
C PRO A 324 -7.35 -8.32 -21.70
N LEU A 325 -7.09 -9.61 -21.93
CA LEU A 325 -7.97 -10.70 -21.52
C LEU A 325 -7.46 -11.32 -20.23
N TRP A 326 -8.30 -11.36 -19.21
CA TRP A 326 -7.88 -11.70 -17.86
C TRP A 326 -9.01 -12.34 -17.04
N ILE A 327 -8.59 -12.99 -15.95
CA ILE A 327 -9.46 -13.55 -14.92
C ILE A 327 -8.89 -13.13 -13.57
N GLN A 328 -9.72 -12.58 -12.69
CA GLN A 328 -9.33 -12.28 -11.32
C GLN A 328 -10.21 -13.06 -10.36
N THR A 329 -9.60 -13.57 -9.29
CA THR A 329 -10.31 -14.24 -8.21
C THR A 329 -10.00 -13.56 -6.89
N ASP A 330 -11.03 -13.40 -6.05
CA ASP A 330 -10.92 -12.74 -4.75
C ASP A 330 -11.66 -13.56 -3.68
N THR A 331 -10.99 -13.87 -2.57
CA THR A 331 -11.65 -14.43 -1.38
C THR A 331 -11.68 -13.34 -0.32
N LEU A 332 -12.88 -12.98 0.13
CA LEU A 332 -13.16 -11.98 1.15
C LEU A 332 -13.77 -12.67 2.37
N VAL A 333 -13.31 -12.34 3.58
CA VAL A 333 -13.75 -12.98 4.84
C VAL A 333 -14.15 -11.93 5.87
N GLY A 334 -15.17 -12.26 6.68
CA GLY A 334 -15.63 -11.41 7.77
C GLY A 334 -16.29 -10.13 7.25
N ASP A 335 -15.84 -9.00 7.75
CA ASP A 335 -16.44 -7.69 7.45
C ASP A 335 -16.23 -7.26 6.00
N GLU A 336 -15.22 -7.82 5.31
CA GLU A 336 -15.00 -7.64 3.87
C GLU A 336 -16.11 -8.24 3.00
N THR A 337 -16.96 -9.10 3.56
CA THR A 337 -18.11 -9.67 2.84
C THR A 337 -19.34 -8.77 2.83
N ARG A 338 -19.31 -7.65 3.55
CA ARG A 338 -20.48 -6.78 3.77
C ARG A 338 -20.64 -5.77 2.65
N GLY A 339 -21.90 -5.50 2.31
CA GLY A 339 -22.25 -4.49 1.32
C GLY A 339 -21.92 -4.85 -0.14
N LEU A 340 -21.36 -6.04 -0.39
CA LEU A 340 -20.87 -6.45 -1.70
C LEU A 340 -21.95 -6.47 -2.77
N ARG A 341 -21.59 -6.05 -3.98
CA ARG A 341 -22.43 -6.15 -5.19
C ARG A 341 -21.62 -6.62 -6.41
N ALA A 342 -22.19 -7.55 -7.18
CA ALA A 342 -21.72 -7.96 -8.51
C ALA A 342 -22.66 -7.36 -9.56
N GLY A 343 -22.20 -6.33 -10.27
CA GLY A 343 -23.07 -5.51 -11.12
C GLY A 343 -24.24 -4.94 -10.30
N ARG A 344 -25.47 -5.38 -10.61
CA ARG A 344 -26.67 -5.01 -9.86
C ARG A 344 -27.07 -6.05 -8.80
N ALA A 345 -26.46 -7.22 -8.74
CA ALA A 345 -26.82 -8.25 -7.78
C ALA A 345 -26.13 -8.00 -6.42
N PRO A 346 -26.85 -8.00 -5.29
CA PRO A 346 -26.21 -8.00 -3.98
C PRO A 346 -25.53 -9.35 -3.74
N VAL A 347 -24.26 -9.32 -3.37
CA VAL A 347 -23.48 -10.49 -2.99
C VAL A 347 -23.51 -10.58 -1.47
N ARG A 348 -24.10 -11.66 -0.95
CA ARG A 348 -24.24 -11.86 0.49
C ARG A 348 -23.65 -13.19 0.90
N ALA A 349 -23.11 -13.25 2.11
CA ALA A 349 -22.77 -14.51 2.74
C ALA A 349 -23.96 -15.49 2.73
N GLY A 350 -23.69 -16.76 2.47
CA GLY A 350 -24.71 -17.81 2.32
C GLY A 350 -25.45 -17.80 0.98
N THR A 351 -25.10 -16.90 0.05
CA THR A 351 -25.63 -16.89 -1.32
C THR A 351 -24.56 -17.29 -2.33
N ALA A 352 -24.99 -17.71 -3.51
CA ALA A 352 -24.12 -17.98 -4.65
C ALA A 352 -24.86 -17.62 -5.94
N GLY A 353 -24.12 -17.29 -7.00
CA GLY A 353 -24.71 -16.91 -8.27
C GLY A 353 -23.70 -16.36 -9.27
N GLY A 354 -24.22 -15.81 -10.36
CA GLY A 354 -23.47 -15.11 -11.39
C GLY A 354 -24.28 -13.93 -11.92
N GLU A 355 -23.61 -12.81 -12.16
CA GLU A 355 -24.20 -11.61 -12.76
C GLU A 355 -23.11 -10.92 -13.60
N GLU A 356 -23.47 -10.58 -14.85
CA GLU A 356 -22.53 -10.06 -15.84
C GLU A 356 -21.31 -10.99 -15.98
N LEU A 357 -20.10 -10.49 -15.76
CA LEU A 357 -18.84 -11.23 -15.88
C LEU A 357 -18.28 -11.65 -14.51
N THR A 358 -19.15 -11.74 -13.50
CA THR A 358 -18.76 -12.05 -12.12
C THR A 358 -19.58 -13.21 -11.57
N TRP A 359 -18.90 -14.20 -11.00
CA TRP A 359 -19.49 -15.32 -10.27
C TRP A 359 -19.06 -15.30 -8.83
N TRP A 360 -19.95 -15.69 -7.92
CA TRP A 360 -19.64 -15.78 -6.50
C TRP A 360 -20.13 -17.07 -5.86
N ALA A 361 -19.29 -17.61 -4.99
CA ALA A 361 -19.62 -18.65 -4.04
C ALA A 361 -19.53 -18.06 -2.63
N SER A 362 -20.15 -18.73 -1.66
CA SER A 362 -19.99 -18.36 -0.25
C SER A 362 -19.62 -19.56 0.59
N SER A 363 -18.98 -19.31 1.72
CA SER A 363 -18.63 -20.32 2.71
C SER A 363 -18.51 -19.67 4.09
N VAL A 364 -18.09 -20.46 5.09
CA VAL A 364 -17.77 -19.98 6.44
C VAL A 364 -16.34 -20.41 6.78
N CYS A 365 -15.44 -19.44 6.93
CA CYS A 365 -14.01 -19.64 7.21
C CYS A 365 -13.70 -19.18 8.64
N GLY A 366 -13.21 -20.07 9.49
CA GLY A 366 -12.90 -19.73 10.89
C GLY A 366 -14.10 -19.18 11.67
N GLY A 367 -15.31 -19.63 11.35
CA GLY A 367 -16.56 -19.14 11.95
C GLY A 367 -17.05 -17.80 11.39
N ARG A 368 -16.32 -17.18 10.46
CA ARG A 368 -16.68 -15.92 9.82
C ARG A 368 -17.26 -16.16 8.42
N PRO A 369 -18.23 -15.36 7.97
CA PRO A 369 -18.71 -15.41 6.60
C PRO A 369 -17.58 -15.22 5.59
N ALA A 370 -17.63 -15.93 4.47
CA ALA A 370 -16.70 -15.76 3.37
C ALA A 370 -17.41 -15.73 2.03
N VAL A 371 -16.89 -14.94 1.11
CA VAL A 371 -17.33 -14.81 -0.28
C VAL A 371 -16.13 -15.03 -1.18
N HIS A 372 -16.29 -15.89 -2.17
CA HIS A 372 -15.29 -16.17 -3.20
C HIS A 372 -15.81 -15.65 -4.51
N LEU A 373 -15.02 -14.87 -5.22
CA LEU A 373 -15.40 -14.17 -6.44
C LEU A 373 -14.49 -14.62 -7.58
N MET A 374 -15.05 -14.74 -8.77
CA MET A 374 -14.31 -14.84 -10.01
C MET A 374 -14.87 -13.85 -11.00
N GLN A 375 -13.99 -13.05 -11.58
CA GLN A 375 -14.29 -12.05 -12.57
C GLN A 375 -13.54 -12.40 -13.84
N VAL A 376 -14.20 -12.23 -14.99
CA VAL A 376 -13.61 -12.43 -16.30
C VAL A 376 -13.67 -11.10 -17.05
N SER A 377 -12.65 -10.81 -17.85
CA SER A 377 -12.69 -9.67 -18.75
C SER A 377 -13.84 -9.79 -19.77
N HIS A 378 -14.20 -8.68 -20.42
CA HIS A 378 -15.24 -8.46 -21.44
C HIS A 378 -15.96 -9.66 -22.11
N GLU A 379 -17.25 -9.46 -22.43
CA GLU A 379 -18.24 -10.42 -22.97
C GLU A 379 -17.80 -11.41 -24.09
N PRO A 380 -16.86 -11.08 -24.99
CA PRO A 380 -16.43 -12.10 -25.95
C PRO A 380 -15.57 -13.20 -25.33
N TYR A 381 -14.97 -12.97 -24.15
CA TYR A 381 -14.04 -13.91 -23.52
C TYR A 381 -14.72 -14.93 -22.62
N ASP A 382 -15.70 -14.54 -21.80
CA ASP A 382 -16.51 -15.51 -21.05
C ASP A 382 -17.27 -16.45 -21.98
N ASP A 383 -17.72 -15.98 -23.15
CA ASP A 383 -18.28 -16.84 -24.19
C ASP A 383 -17.30 -17.91 -24.70
N ILE A 384 -16.04 -17.55 -24.92
CA ILE A 384 -14.98 -18.50 -25.29
C ILE A 384 -14.69 -19.48 -24.15
N LEU A 385 -14.80 -19.02 -22.91
CA LEU A 385 -14.55 -19.80 -21.71
C LEU A 385 -15.76 -20.59 -21.20
N ARG A 386 -16.94 -20.49 -21.83
CA ARG A 386 -18.23 -20.92 -21.27
C ARG A 386 -18.20 -22.32 -20.64
N ASP A 387 -17.69 -23.31 -21.37
CA ASP A 387 -17.63 -24.71 -20.91
C ASP A 387 -16.55 -24.95 -19.83
N ARG A 388 -15.73 -23.94 -19.53
CA ARG A 388 -14.60 -23.98 -18.59
C ARG A 388 -14.87 -23.17 -17.32
N LEU A 389 -15.81 -22.23 -17.32
CA LEU A 389 -16.04 -21.31 -16.20
C LEU A 389 -16.46 -22.02 -14.92
N GLU A 390 -17.45 -22.92 -14.99
CA GLU A 390 -17.92 -23.68 -13.84
C GLU A 390 -16.79 -24.53 -13.21
N PRO A 391 -16.09 -25.43 -13.96
CA PRO A 391 -15.02 -26.23 -13.36
C PRO A 391 -13.82 -25.39 -12.90
N LEU A 392 -13.49 -24.30 -13.59
CA LEU A 392 -12.43 -23.37 -13.17
C LEU A 392 -12.77 -22.72 -11.83
N PHE A 393 -13.98 -22.17 -11.70
CA PHE A 393 -14.40 -21.51 -10.47
C PHE A 393 -14.47 -22.49 -9.31
N ARG A 394 -14.95 -23.70 -9.56
CA ARG A 394 -14.98 -24.76 -8.56
C ARG A 394 -13.59 -25.11 -8.05
N ALA A 395 -12.62 -25.27 -8.95
CA ALA A 395 -11.23 -25.56 -8.56
C ALA A 395 -10.62 -24.45 -7.70
N TYR A 396 -10.88 -23.19 -8.03
CA TYR A 396 -10.48 -22.05 -7.22
C TYR A 396 -11.08 -22.09 -5.80
N VAL A 397 -12.41 -22.21 -5.70
CA VAL A 397 -13.12 -22.19 -4.41
C VAL A 397 -12.75 -23.40 -3.56
N ASP A 398 -12.65 -24.59 -4.15
CA ASP A 398 -12.27 -25.81 -3.44
C ASP A 398 -10.86 -25.67 -2.82
N GLU A 399 -9.91 -25.07 -3.53
CA GLU A 399 -8.57 -24.83 -2.97
C GLU A 399 -8.56 -23.73 -1.90
N ALA A 400 -9.22 -22.60 -2.16
CA ALA A 400 -9.29 -21.49 -1.21
C ALA A 400 -9.96 -21.91 0.12
N THR A 401 -11.03 -22.72 0.03
CA THR A 401 -11.76 -23.23 1.19
C THR A 401 -10.98 -24.30 1.93
N ALA A 402 -10.32 -25.23 1.22
CA ALA A 402 -9.46 -26.24 1.84
C ALA A 402 -8.27 -25.61 2.58
N ARG A 403 -7.59 -24.63 1.97
CA ARG A 403 -6.46 -23.92 2.58
C ARG A 403 -6.82 -23.24 3.90
N ARG A 404 -8.04 -22.69 3.98
CA ARG A 404 -8.57 -21.94 5.13
C ARG A 404 -9.39 -22.78 6.10
N GLY A 405 -9.68 -24.03 5.78
CA GLY A 405 -10.57 -24.89 6.58
C GLY A 405 -12.00 -24.36 6.63
N CYS A 406 -12.51 -23.83 5.51
CA CYS A 406 -13.87 -23.32 5.43
C CYS A 406 -14.89 -24.46 5.32
N THR A 407 -16.14 -24.16 5.69
CA THR A 407 -17.26 -25.11 5.65
C THR A 407 -18.49 -24.46 5.01
N GLY A 408 -19.52 -25.26 4.71
CA GLY A 408 -20.79 -24.76 4.20
C GLY A 408 -20.67 -24.06 2.84
N VAL A 409 -19.84 -24.59 1.95
CA VAL A 409 -19.60 -23.99 0.63
C VAL A 409 -20.87 -24.08 -0.21
N ALA A 410 -21.35 -22.92 -0.67
CA ALA A 410 -22.45 -22.78 -1.61
C ALA A 410 -21.89 -22.31 -2.96
N PHE A 411 -22.11 -23.12 -4.00
CA PHE A 411 -21.68 -22.83 -5.38
C PHE A 411 -22.82 -22.22 -6.21
N PRO A 412 -22.51 -21.40 -7.23
CA PRO A 412 -23.47 -21.08 -8.27
C PRO A 412 -23.97 -22.37 -8.94
N ARG A 413 -25.19 -22.32 -9.45
CA ARG A 413 -25.74 -23.40 -10.28
C ARG A 413 -25.13 -23.31 -11.68
N THR A 414 -25.12 -24.41 -12.42
CA THR A 414 -24.69 -24.44 -13.83
C THR A 414 -25.40 -23.38 -14.68
N ALA A 415 -26.70 -23.13 -14.45
CA ALA A 415 -27.45 -22.10 -15.16
C ALA A 415 -26.92 -20.67 -14.93
N ASP A 416 -26.25 -20.43 -13.80
CA ASP A 416 -25.66 -19.13 -13.48
C ASP A 416 -24.36 -18.87 -14.31
N PHE A 417 -23.84 -19.90 -15.00
CA PHE A 417 -22.71 -19.80 -15.95
C PHE A 417 -23.14 -19.84 -17.43
N ALA A 418 -24.43 -20.02 -17.72
CA ALA A 418 -24.89 -20.34 -19.06
C ALA A 418 -24.83 -19.18 -20.08
N GLY A 419 -24.32 -18.00 -19.69
CA GLY A 419 -24.38 -16.77 -20.49
C GLY A 419 -25.81 -16.22 -20.62
N ARG A 420 -25.95 -14.99 -21.11
CA ARG A 420 -27.26 -14.42 -21.46
C ARG A 420 -27.70 -14.81 -22.87
#